data_AF-A0A1G9TW73-F1
#
_entry.id   AF-A0A1G9TW73-F1
#
_cell.length_a   1.000
_cell.length_b   1.000
_cell.length_c   1.000
_cell.angle_alpha   90.00
_cell.angle_beta   90.00
_cell.angle_gamma   90.00
#
_symmetry.space_group_name_H-M   'P 1'
#
loop_
_entity.id
_entity.type
_entity.pdbx_description
1 polymer ?
#
loop_
_entity_poly.entity_id
_entity_poly.type
_entity_poly.pdbx_seq_one_letter_code
_entity_poly.pdbx_strand_id
1 'polypeptide(L)'
;MKYILLIGSYLLAFEINLMPSIKHPDSSINMFNSFVTILFMVMLLMYAKKGSKLLKVFSIFGILSGGIVCTITTFEQAAIGNGILDVIASIQYPFFLIFITPLFGGNILFDLSYGSYALLMSLFYGSIFGLTVYLKENEVQVV
;
A
#
# COMPACT_ATOMS: atom_id res chain seq x y z
N MET A 1 -23.10 2.40 -3.34
CA MET A 1 -23.12 1.07 -2.70
C MET A 1 -22.03 0.11 -3.20
N LYS A 2 -21.67 0.10 -4.49
CA LYS A 2 -20.77 -0.92 -5.10
C LYS A 2 -19.38 -1.08 -4.44
N TYR A 3 -18.79 -0.04 -3.83
CA TYR A 3 -17.43 -0.08 -3.23
C TYR A 3 -17.39 0.00 -1.69
N ILE A 4 -18.55 -0.05 -1.01
CA ILE A 4 -18.62 0.18 0.44
C ILE A 4 -17.73 -0.80 1.21
N LEU A 5 -17.74 -2.08 0.85
CA LEU A 5 -16.91 -3.10 1.52
C LEU A 5 -15.42 -2.83 1.35
N LEU A 6 -14.98 -2.47 0.14
CA LEU A 6 -13.58 -2.15 -0.13
C LEU A 6 -13.14 -0.91 0.67
N ILE A 7 -13.93 0.16 0.64
CA ILE A 7 -13.65 1.40 1.37
C ILE A 7 -13.65 1.15 2.88
N GLY A 8 -14.63 0.40 3.40
CA GLY A 8 -14.70 0.03 4.81
C GLY A 8 -13.49 -0.80 5.24
N SER A 9 -13.08 -1.79 4.45
CA SER A 9 -11.88 -2.59 4.74
C SER A 9 -10.60 -1.76 4.69
N TYR A 10 -10.50 -0.79 3.78
CA TYR A 10 -9.39 0.15 3.71
C TYR A 10 -9.31 1.02 4.96
N LEU A 11 -10.43 1.65 5.36
CA LEU A 11 -10.47 2.54 6.52
C LEU A 11 -10.16 1.78 7.81
N LEU A 12 -10.74 0.59 7.97
CA LEU A 12 -10.44 -0.29 9.11
C LEU A 12 -8.96 -0.65 9.16
N ALA A 13 -8.38 -1.08 8.04
CA ALA A 13 -6.97 -1.46 7.98
C ALA A 13 -6.05 -0.26 8.20
N PHE A 14 -6.42 0.93 7.69
CA PHE A 14 -5.69 2.17 7.94
C PHE A 14 -5.70 2.51 9.43
N GLU A 15 -6.85 2.57 10.08
CA GLU A 15 -6.99 2.93 11.50
C GLU A 15 -6.18 2.00 12.41
N ILE A 16 -6.32 0.68 12.21
CA ILE A 16 -5.66 -0.32 13.05
C ILE A 16 -4.13 -0.34 12.84
N ASN A 17 -3.67 -0.08 11.61
CA ASN A 17 -2.24 -0.11 11.29
C ASN A 17 -1.55 1.25 11.39
N LEU A 18 -2.27 2.34 11.60
CA LEU A 18 -1.72 3.70 11.66
C LEU A 18 -0.65 3.85 12.73
N MET A 19 -0.97 3.45 13.96
CA MET A 19 -0.05 3.61 15.08
C MET A 19 1.17 2.69 14.94
N PRO A 20 1.02 1.40 14.60
CA PRO A 20 2.17 0.54 14.34
C PRO A 20 3.04 0.99 13.17
N SER A 21 2.47 1.58 12.10
CA SER A 21 3.24 1.99 10.92
C SER A 21 4.11 3.22 11.17
N ILE A 22 3.59 4.21 11.90
CA ILE A 22 4.33 5.46 12.20
C ILE A 22 5.42 5.22 13.25
N LYS A 23 5.18 4.30 14.18
CA LYS A 23 6.10 4.00 15.29
C LYS A 23 7.00 2.79 15.02
N HIS A 24 7.05 2.26 13.80
CA HIS A 24 7.89 1.10 13.53
C HIS A 24 9.38 1.49 13.57
N PRO A 25 10.27 0.69 14.19
CA PRO A 25 10.05 -0.63 14.80
C PRO A 25 9.61 -0.64 16.28
N ASP A 26 9.48 0.53 16.90
CA ASP A 26 9.21 0.69 18.34
C ASP A 26 7.81 0.25 18.79
N SER A 27 6.84 0.14 17.87
CA SER A 27 5.48 -0.32 18.18
C SER A 27 5.25 -1.77 17.76
N SER A 28 4.64 -2.55 18.65
CA SER A 28 4.33 -3.96 18.40
C SER A 28 3.21 -4.12 17.36
N ILE A 29 3.52 -4.78 16.25
CA ILE A 29 2.52 -5.34 15.33
C ILE A 29 2.07 -6.67 15.91
N ASN A 30 0.76 -6.92 15.98
CA ASN A 30 0.21 -8.20 16.46
C ASN A 30 -0.60 -8.91 15.37
N MET A 31 -1.11 -10.10 15.68
CA MET A 31 -1.86 -10.91 14.72
C MET A 31 -3.16 -10.23 14.21
N PHE A 32 -3.75 -9.33 15.00
CA PHE A 32 -4.96 -8.60 14.59
C PHE A 32 -4.65 -7.59 13.47
N ASN A 33 -3.49 -6.90 13.53
CA ASN A 33 -3.00 -6.03 12.45
C ASN A 33 -2.89 -6.80 11.13
N SER A 34 -2.31 -8.00 11.18
CA SER A 34 -2.15 -8.85 10.00
C SER A 34 -3.50 -9.33 9.46
N PHE A 35 -4.43 -9.68 10.35
CA PHE A 35 -5.78 -10.09 9.95
C PHE A 35 -6.50 -8.98 9.17
N VAL A 36 -6.49 -7.74 9.66
CA VAL A 36 -7.14 -6.62 8.94
C VAL A 36 -6.44 -6.27 7.64
N THR A 37 -5.11 -6.40 7.57
CA THR A 37 -4.35 -6.27 6.32
C THR A 37 -4.76 -7.34 5.30
N ILE A 38 -4.80 -8.61 5.71
CA ILE A 38 -5.20 -9.72 4.83
C ILE A 38 -6.63 -9.51 4.33
N LEU A 39 -7.55 -9.10 5.21
CA LEU A 39 -8.92 -8.76 4.83
C LEU A 39 -8.95 -7.70 3.73
N PHE A 40 -8.21 -6.61 3.89
CA PHE A 40 -8.12 -5.54 2.88
C PHE A 40 -7.50 -6.05 1.57
N MET A 41 -6.43 -6.85 1.62
CA MET A 41 -5.80 -7.45 0.42
C MET A 41 -6.77 -8.36 -0.34
N VAL A 42 -7.54 -9.19 0.37
CA VAL A 42 -8.57 -10.04 -0.23
C VAL A 42 -9.65 -9.20 -0.91
N MET A 43 -10.10 -8.12 -0.27
CA MET A 43 -11.07 -7.20 -0.88
C MET A 43 -10.52 -6.54 -2.14
N LEU A 44 -9.26 -6.09 -2.15
CA LEU A 44 -8.61 -5.58 -3.36
C LEU A 44 -8.61 -6.61 -4.50
N LEU A 45 -8.23 -7.85 -4.22
CA LEU A 45 -8.21 -8.93 -5.21
C LEU A 45 -9.61 -9.25 -5.74
N MET A 46 -10.62 -9.33 -4.88
CA MET A 46 -12.01 -9.55 -5.29
C MET A 46 -12.53 -8.43 -6.20
N TYR A 47 -12.16 -7.18 -5.91
CA TYR A 47 -12.57 -6.03 -6.70
C TYR A 47 -11.75 -5.84 -7.98
N ALA A 48 -10.51 -6.35 -8.03
CA ALA A 48 -9.69 -6.38 -9.25
C ALA A 48 -10.42 -7.12 -10.38
N LYS A 49 -11.13 -8.20 -10.04
CA LYS A 49 -11.93 -8.98 -11.00
C LYS A 49 -13.01 -8.18 -11.71
N LYS A 50 -13.47 -7.06 -11.15
CA LYS A 50 -14.51 -6.21 -11.74
C LYS A 50 -13.95 -5.20 -12.75
N GLY A 51 -12.63 -5.17 -13.00
CA GLY A 51 -12.02 -4.36 -14.06
C GLY A 51 -12.18 -2.84 -13.91
N SER A 52 -12.46 -2.33 -12.71
CA SER A 52 -12.89 -0.93 -12.55
C SER A 52 -11.78 0.08 -12.83
N LYS A 53 -12.11 1.18 -13.55
CA LYS A 53 -11.15 2.27 -13.84
C LYS A 53 -10.56 2.89 -12.57
N LEU A 54 -11.40 3.05 -11.53
CA LEU A 54 -10.98 3.60 -10.25
C LEU A 54 -9.92 2.73 -9.57
N LEU A 55 -10.09 1.40 -9.59
CA LEU A 55 -9.10 0.48 -9.02
C LEU A 55 -7.80 0.43 -9.83
N LYS A 56 -7.86 0.60 -11.17
CA LYS A 56 -6.64 0.74 -11.99
C LYS A 56 -5.83 1.96 -11.56
N VAL A 57 -6.48 3.12 -11.45
CA VAL A 57 -5.84 4.37 -11.02
C VAL A 57 -5.29 4.22 -9.59
N PHE A 58 -6.09 3.68 -8.67
CA PHE A 58 -5.66 3.41 -7.29
C PHE A 58 -4.41 2.51 -7.24
N SER A 59 -4.38 1.45 -8.04
CA SER A 59 -3.23 0.54 -8.09
C SER A 59 -1.98 1.20 -8.68
N ILE A 60 -2.11 2.06 -9.70
CA ILE A 60 -0.99 2.84 -10.25
C ILE A 60 -0.39 3.74 -9.16
N PHE A 61 -1.23 4.47 -8.41
CA PHE A 61 -0.73 5.28 -7.31
C PHE A 61 -0.08 4.44 -6.21
N GLY A 62 -0.60 3.24 -5.91
CA GLY A 62 0.03 2.31 -4.98
C GLY A 62 1.42 1.85 -5.43
N ILE A 63 1.59 1.52 -6.72
CA ILE A 63 2.89 1.16 -7.31
C ILE A 63 3.88 2.31 -7.15
N LEU A 64 3.49 3.51 -7.59
CA LEU A 64 4.34 4.71 -7.54
C LEU A 64 4.71 5.07 -6.10
N SER A 65 3.74 4.98 -5.17
CA SER A 65 3.95 5.27 -3.76
C SER A 65 5.02 4.38 -3.15
N GLY A 66 4.98 3.06 -3.40
CA GLY A 66 5.99 2.16 -2.89
C GLY A 66 7.38 2.43 -3.45
N GLY A 67 7.48 2.80 -4.74
CA GLY A 67 8.74 3.21 -5.36
C GLY A 67 9.31 4.50 -4.77
N ILE A 68 8.45 5.52 -4.59
CA ILE A 68 8.82 6.81 -3.98
C ILE A 68 9.34 6.59 -2.56
N VAL A 69 8.58 5.88 -1.72
CA VAL A 69 8.96 5.61 -0.33
C VAL A 69 10.28 4.87 -0.27
N CYS A 70 10.42 3.75 -0.99
CA CYS A 70 11.67 2.97 -0.98
C CYS A 70 12.88 3.79 -1.43
N THR A 71 12.71 4.60 -2.48
CA THR A 71 13.79 5.46 -3.02
C THR A 71 14.20 6.48 -1.98
N ILE A 72 13.26 7.26 -1.45
CA ILE A 72 13.55 8.33 -0.49
C ILE A 72 14.15 7.76 0.79
N THR A 73 13.59 6.67 1.33
CA THR A 73 14.14 5.99 2.51
C THR A 73 15.61 5.59 2.33
N THR A 74 15.98 5.14 1.12
CA THR A 74 17.38 4.77 0.82
C THR A 74 18.31 5.98 0.82
N PHE A 75 17.84 7.14 0.37
CA PHE A 75 18.61 8.38 0.35
C PHE A 75 18.52 9.20 1.64
N GLU A 76 17.65 8.80 2.58
CA GLU A 76 17.36 9.57 3.79
C GLU A 76 18.62 9.81 4.62
N GLN A 77 19.51 8.82 4.73
CA GLN A 77 20.81 8.98 5.40
C GLN A 77 21.72 10.04 4.77
N ALA A 78 21.64 10.24 3.46
CA ALA A 78 22.40 11.27 2.75
C ALA A 78 21.75 12.66 2.84
N ALA A 79 20.47 12.72 3.23
CA ALA A 79 19.70 13.95 3.38
C ALA A 79 19.86 14.59 4.77
N ILE A 80 20.23 13.81 5.79
CA ILE A 80 20.33 14.26 7.19
C ILE A 80 21.20 15.52 7.31
N GLY A 81 20.61 16.59 7.85
CA GLY A 81 21.31 17.85 8.11
C GLY A 81 21.29 18.84 6.94
N ASN A 82 20.66 18.49 5.81
CA ASN A 82 20.40 19.41 4.71
C ASN A 82 18.90 19.73 4.63
N GLY A 83 18.51 20.91 5.11
CA GLY A 83 17.10 21.30 5.23
C GLY A 83 16.29 21.25 3.92
N ILE A 84 16.93 21.38 2.74
CA ILE A 84 16.24 21.24 1.45
C ILE A 84 15.95 19.76 1.17
N LEU A 85 16.92 18.87 1.42
CA LEU A 85 16.75 17.43 1.23
C LEU A 85 15.77 16.84 2.25
N ASP A 86 15.72 17.37 3.47
CA ASP A 86 14.74 16.97 4.50
C ASP A 86 13.29 17.28 4.05
N VAL A 87 13.06 18.47 3.49
CA VAL A 87 11.74 18.84 2.95
C VAL A 87 11.35 17.92 1.79
N ILE A 88 12.29 17.63 0.88
CA ILE A 88 12.05 16.70 -0.22
C ILE A 88 11.76 15.30 0.32
N ALA A 89 12.49 14.83 1.33
CA ALA A 89 12.28 13.52 1.93
C ALA A 89 10.89 13.40 2.58
N SER A 90 10.36 14.49 3.15
CA SER A 90 9.04 14.49 3.78
C SER A 90 7.89 14.16 2.82
N ILE A 91 8.07 14.31 1.51
CA ILE A 91 7.04 13.99 0.51
C ILE A 91 6.67 12.50 0.53
N GLN A 92 7.53 11.62 1.06
CA GLN A 92 7.25 10.19 1.16
C GLN A 92 6.12 9.87 2.14
N TYR A 93 5.92 10.70 3.18
CA TYR A 93 5.01 10.38 4.28
C TYR A 93 3.53 10.30 3.86
N PRO A 94 2.97 11.24 3.07
CA PRO A 94 1.61 11.09 2.55
C PRO A 94 1.41 9.81 1.72
N PHE A 95 2.38 9.44 0.88
CA PHE A 95 2.31 8.21 0.08
C PHE A 95 2.39 6.96 0.96
N PHE A 96 3.26 6.97 1.96
CA PHE A 96 3.36 5.91 2.96
C PHE A 96 2.06 5.72 3.74
N LEU A 97 1.46 6.81 4.22
CA LEU A 97 0.20 6.76 4.97
C LEU A 97 -0.94 6.23 4.10
N ILE A 98 -1.10 6.72 2.87
CA ILE A 98 -2.27 6.35 2.05
C ILE A 98 -2.15 4.91 1.53
N PHE A 99 -0.97 4.48 1.09
CA PHE A 99 -0.83 3.22 0.34
C PHE A 99 -0.11 2.12 1.09
N ILE A 100 0.76 2.44 2.05
CA ILE A 100 1.56 1.42 2.75
C ILE A 100 0.95 1.09 4.12
N THR A 101 0.51 2.10 4.86
CA THR A 101 -0.05 1.94 6.22
C THR A 101 -1.22 0.94 6.28
N PRO A 102 -2.24 0.97 5.40
CA PRO A 102 -3.33 -0.02 5.46
C PRO A 102 -2.83 -1.48 5.32
N LEU A 103 -1.70 -1.68 4.65
CA LEU A 103 -1.10 -2.98 4.43
C LEU A 103 -0.01 -3.31 5.46
N PHE A 104 0.31 -2.43 6.41
CA PHE A 104 1.50 -2.55 7.25
C PHE A 104 1.45 -3.72 8.25
N GLY A 105 0.26 -4.18 8.63
CA GLY A 105 0.10 -5.35 9.51
C GLY A 105 0.68 -6.64 8.93
N GLY A 106 0.85 -6.73 7.61
CA GLY A 106 1.53 -7.85 6.94
C GLY A 106 3.04 -7.89 7.19
N ASN A 107 3.64 -6.79 7.68
CA ASN A 107 5.08 -6.72 7.93
C ASN A 107 5.53 -7.69 9.04
N ILE A 108 4.61 -8.16 9.90
CA ILE A 108 4.91 -9.21 10.90
C ILE A 108 5.47 -10.49 10.26
N LEU A 109 5.14 -10.76 8.99
CA LEU A 109 5.53 -11.98 8.29
C LEU A 109 6.93 -11.89 7.68
N PHE A 110 7.44 -10.67 7.49
CA PHE A 110 8.67 -10.42 6.74
C PHE A 110 9.73 -9.68 7.55
N ASP A 111 9.33 -8.96 8.61
CA ASP A 111 10.20 -8.17 9.48
C ASP A 111 11.11 -7.21 8.69
N LEU A 112 10.52 -6.48 7.74
CA LEU A 112 11.25 -5.57 6.85
C LEU A 112 11.23 -4.13 7.37
N SER A 113 12.23 -3.36 6.98
CA SER A 113 12.18 -1.90 7.10
C SER A 113 10.99 -1.33 6.32
N TYR A 114 10.48 -0.16 6.70
CA TYR A 114 9.33 0.44 6.02
C TYR A 114 9.60 0.71 4.53
N GLY A 115 10.83 1.08 4.16
CA GLY A 115 11.24 1.26 2.77
C GLY A 115 11.17 -0.03 1.96
N SER A 116 11.76 -1.12 2.48
CA SER A 116 11.72 -2.44 1.83
C SER A 116 10.31 -3.02 1.79
N TYR A 117 9.52 -2.83 2.85
CA TYR A 117 8.12 -3.24 2.90
C TYR A 117 7.28 -2.46 1.88
N ALA A 118 7.53 -1.16 1.72
CA ALA A 118 6.86 -0.34 0.72
C ALA A 118 7.12 -0.83 -0.71
N LEU A 119 8.34 -1.32 -1.01
CA LEU A 119 8.65 -1.95 -2.28
C LEU A 119 7.87 -3.25 -2.49
N LEU A 120 7.75 -4.10 -1.46
CA LEU A 120 6.91 -5.31 -1.52
C LEU A 120 5.45 -4.96 -1.80
N MET A 121 4.92 -3.92 -1.16
CA MET A 121 3.56 -3.46 -1.41
C MET A 121 3.38 -2.87 -2.81
N SER A 122 4.41 -2.24 -3.38
CA SER A 122 4.41 -1.83 -4.79
C SER A 122 4.19 -3.03 -5.73
N LEU A 123 4.87 -4.15 -5.49
CA LEU A 123 4.69 -5.38 -6.26
C LEU A 123 3.27 -5.96 -6.09
N PHE A 124 2.73 -5.90 -4.88
CA PHE A 124 1.34 -6.30 -4.62
C PHE A 124 0.35 -5.43 -5.42
N TYR A 125 0.50 -4.10 -5.39
CA TYR A 125 -0.32 -3.20 -6.21
C TYR A 125 -0.13 -3.43 -7.72
N GLY A 126 1.09 -3.78 -8.15
CA GLY A 126 1.38 -4.22 -9.51
C GLY A 126 0.57 -5.45 -9.92
N SER A 127 0.43 -6.41 -9.00
CA SER A 127 -0.38 -7.61 -9.20
C SER A 127 -1.88 -7.27 -9.30
N ILE A 128 -2.39 -6.38 -8.45
CA ILE A 128 -3.78 -5.87 -8.54
C ILE A 128 -4.01 -5.17 -9.88
N PHE A 129 -3.08 -4.32 -10.32
CA PHE A 129 -3.17 -3.64 -11.61
C PHE A 129 -3.22 -4.62 -12.78
N GLY A 130 -2.28 -5.58 -12.81
CA GLY A 130 -2.22 -6.62 -13.84
C GLY A 130 -3.51 -7.42 -13.93
N LEU A 131 -4.03 -7.89 -12.78
CA LEU A 131 -5.31 -8.61 -12.72
C LEU A 131 -6.48 -7.75 -13.22
N THR A 132 -6.52 -6.46 -12.86
CA THR A 132 -7.59 -5.54 -13.26
C THR A 132 -7.56 -5.23 -14.76
N VAL A 133 -6.37 -5.22 -15.38
CA VAL A 133 -6.22 -5.05 -16.83
C VAL A 133 -6.61 -6.32 -17.57
N TYR A 134 -6.01 -7.45 -17.20
CA TYR A 134 -6.22 -8.75 -17.85
C TYR A 134 -7.69 -9.19 -17.85
N LEU A 135 -8.38 -9.09 -16.71
CA LEU A 135 -9.77 -9.55 -16.62
C LEU A 135 -10.75 -8.65 -17.39
N LYS A 136 -10.43 -7.36 -17.53
CA LYS A 136 -11.24 -6.46 -18.36
C LYS A 136 -11.13 -6.79 -19.84
N GLU A 137 -9.94 -7.17 -20.32
CA GLU A 137 -9.75 -7.56 -21.72
C GLU A 137 -10.54 -8.83 -22.06
N ASN A 138 -10.58 -9.80 -21.14
CA ASN A 138 -11.37 -11.02 -21.32
C ASN A 138 -12.89 -10.77 -21.33
N GLU A 139 -13.42 -9.80 -20.56
CA GLU A 139 -14.85 -9.45 -20.64
C GLU A 139 -15.21 -8.83 -22.01
N VAL A 140 -14.29 -8.10 -22.65
CA VAL A 140 -14.54 -7.45 -23.94
C VAL A 140 -14.50 -8.45 -25.12
N GLN A 141 -13.75 -9.55 -25.00
CA GLN A 141 -13.65 -10.57 -26.06
C GLN A 141 -14.82 -11.56 -26.09
N VAL A 142 -15.69 -11.58 -25.07
CA VAL A 142 -16.79 -12.55 -24.93
C VAL A 142 -18.16 -11.94 -25.29
N VAL A 143 -18.20 -10.68 -25.74
CA VAL A 143 -19.43 -9.95 -26.13
C VAL A 143 -19.52 -9.78 -27.63
#